data_AF-A0A437RLJ1-F1
#
_entry.id   AF-A0A437RLJ1-F1
#
_cell.length_a   1.000
_cell.length_b   1.000
_cell.length_c   1.000
_cell.angle_alpha   90.00
_cell.angle_beta   90.00
_cell.angle_gamma   90.00
#
_symmetry.space_group_name_H-M   'P 1'
#
loop_
_entity.id
_entity.type
_entity.pdbx_description
1 polymer ?
#
loop_
_entity_poly.entity_id
_entity_poly.type
_entity_poly.pdbx_seq_one_letter_code
_entity_poly.pdbx_strand_id
1 'polypeptide(L)'
;MDSLNTVTSSAAAPDVAAEPLYLHLSITDPEVVQALTEAGESRERQELALTALRIGILSLKAARGTVDGAMVRSEGERLLVTLEERLSSHRQVLDEALGGTLRAYFDPSSGAFTERVQRLLHKDGELAGLIGGQVDAARRSLDTLFQQHLGEDSELRRLLSPEQGNEFMAALHAQLTHALQRQGDAITAEFTLDRPESALSRLVRELKDRHGDLERNLGEKVASVVGEFSLDDENSALSRLVGRVESAQSQISAQFSLDNPESGLTRIVQRIESLERAQTERSREFELRVTGILEKLVVRRDESRRGTQHGNEFEARVGEQLQASCIDGDDVLDAVGATTGTVPRSKVGDFVVTLGPDSAAPGAAIVVEAKARDGMTLKATLEEADEARRNRGASVCLFVHAARTAPVGLPELRRWGNDIVVIWDDDDAATDIRLKAAYQAAKALAVRAGRDDEEEAASLAEMDAAIEAIRKQIAGFEEIQTTARTVINGGEKIHNRARIMGEEIERRLLTLQDHARRLRAGGEAA
;
A
#
# COMPACT_ATOMS: atom_id res chain seq x y z
N MET A 1 -38.89 -21.40 31.39
CA MET A 1 -37.72 -21.08 32.23
C MET A 1 -36.57 -21.93 31.75
N ASP A 2 -35.45 -21.26 31.50
CA ASP A 2 -34.09 -21.76 31.32
C ASP A 2 -33.79 -22.85 30.29
N SER A 3 -33.43 -22.37 29.10
CA SER A 3 -32.28 -22.92 28.38
C SER A 3 -31.47 -21.74 27.83
N LEU A 4 -30.33 -21.49 28.47
CA LEU A 4 -29.44 -20.36 28.22
C LEU A 4 -28.92 -20.34 26.77
N ASN A 5 -28.93 -19.13 26.22
CA ASN A 5 -28.12 -18.68 25.10
C ASN A 5 -26.64 -19.01 25.32
N THR A 6 -26.08 -19.90 24.52
CA THR A 6 -24.65 -19.91 24.21
C THR A 6 -24.48 -19.48 22.76
N VAL A 7 -24.27 -18.17 22.59
CA VAL A 7 -23.68 -17.61 21.38
C VAL A 7 -22.27 -18.19 21.28
N THR A 8 -22.05 -19.07 20.31
CA THR A 8 -20.71 -19.51 19.91
C THR A 8 -20.00 -18.31 19.28
N SER A 9 -19.34 -17.52 20.14
CA SER A 9 -18.29 -16.61 19.74
C SER A 9 -17.25 -17.44 19.00
N SER A 10 -17.14 -17.24 17.68
CA SER A 10 -16.04 -17.72 16.86
C SER A 10 -14.75 -17.24 17.53
N ALA A 11 -14.07 -18.16 18.21
CA ALA A 11 -12.78 -17.88 18.84
C ALA A 11 -11.81 -17.53 17.71
N ALA A 12 -11.38 -16.26 17.69
CA ALA A 12 -10.22 -15.87 16.90
C ALA A 12 -9.08 -16.83 17.24
N ALA A 13 -8.53 -17.47 16.20
CA ALA A 13 -7.38 -18.35 16.34
C ALA A 13 -6.30 -17.61 17.15
N PRO A 14 -5.61 -18.29 18.08
CA PRO A 14 -4.55 -17.66 18.84
C PRO A 14 -3.50 -17.14 17.85
N ASP A 15 -3.15 -15.86 17.99
CA ASP A 15 -2.08 -15.20 17.26
C ASP A 15 -0.79 -15.94 17.62
N VAL A 16 -0.44 -16.94 16.80
CA VAL A 16 0.80 -17.68 16.95
C VAL A 16 1.89 -16.65 16.68
N ALA A 17 2.52 -16.16 17.75
CA ALA A 17 3.68 -15.29 17.68
C ALA A 17 4.77 -16.03 16.89
N ALA A 18 4.78 -15.82 15.58
CA ALA A 18 5.76 -16.38 14.67
C ALA A 18 7.14 -15.88 15.09
N GLU A 19 8.15 -16.76 15.05
CA GLU A 19 9.52 -16.34 15.31
C GLU A 19 9.88 -15.17 14.38
N PRO A 20 10.45 -14.08 14.91
CA PRO A 20 10.81 -12.93 14.11
C PRO A 20 11.83 -13.33 13.05
N LEU A 21 11.49 -13.12 11.78
CA LEU A 21 12.41 -13.26 10.67
C LEU A 21 13.30 -12.01 10.59
N TYR A 22 14.57 -12.15 10.93
CA TYR A 22 15.54 -11.07 10.82
C TYR A 22 16.05 -10.95 9.39
N LEU A 23 15.76 -9.80 8.76
CA LEU A 23 16.20 -9.44 7.43
C LEU A 23 17.26 -8.33 7.53
N HIS A 24 18.49 -8.64 7.12
CA HIS A 24 19.51 -7.61 6.89
C HIS A 24 19.36 -7.06 5.49
N LEU A 25 18.80 -5.85 5.39
CA LEU A 25 18.52 -5.19 4.12
C LEU A 25 19.37 -3.91 4.02
N SER A 26 20.24 -3.86 3.01
CA SER A 26 20.93 -2.62 2.64
C SER A 26 20.01 -1.81 1.72
N ILE A 27 19.66 -0.60 2.13
CA ILE A 27 18.75 0.28 1.38
C ILE A 27 19.61 1.34 0.69
N THR A 28 19.67 1.27 -0.63
CA THR A 28 20.50 2.15 -1.47
C THR A 28 19.69 3.09 -2.35
N ASP A 29 18.37 2.90 -2.44
CA ASP A 29 17.48 3.76 -3.21
C ASP A 29 17.39 5.17 -2.57
N PRO A 30 17.74 6.26 -3.29
CA PRO A 30 17.83 7.59 -2.70
C PRO A 30 16.52 8.10 -2.09
N GLU A 31 15.37 7.80 -2.69
CA GLU A 31 14.06 8.25 -2.20
C GLU A 31 13.68 7.51 -0.91
N VAL A 32 13.95 6.21 -0.85
CA VAL A 32 13.71 5.40 0.36
C VAL A 32 14.68 5.76 1.48
N VAL A 33 15.95 6.00 1.15
CA VAL A 33 16.97 6.46 2.12
C VAL A 33 16.56 7.80 2.71
N GLN A 34 16.12 8.75 1.88
CA GLN A 34 15.64 10.05 2.34
C GLN A 34 14.43 9.90 3.27
N ALA A 35 13.40 9.16 2.86
CA ALA A 35 12.19 8.96 3.65
C ALA A 35 12.45 8.28 5.01
N LEU A 36 13.35 7.30 5.06
CA LEU A 36 13.73 6.64 6.33
C LEU A 36 14.62 7.52 7.21
N THR A 37 15.41 8.41 6.63
CA THR A 37 16.26 9.34 7.37
C THR A 37 15.44 10.48 7.98
N GLU A 38 14.40 10.94 7.27
CA GLU A 38 13.46 11.98 7.75
C GLU A 38 12.58 11.52 8.92
N ALA A 39 12.35 10.21 9.05
CA ALA A 39 11.49 9.60 10.07
C ALA A 39 12.12 9.44 11.48
N GLY A 40 13.26 10.08 11.76
CA GLY A 40 13.89 10.07 13.09
C GLY A 40 14.87 8.91 13.35
N GLU A 41 15.23 8.70 14.62
CA GLU A 41 16.22 7.68 15.05
C GLU A 41 15.59 6.36 15.52
N SER A 42 16.22 5.26 15.08
CA SER A 42 16.02 3.85 15.42
C SER A 42 14.58 3.32 15.40
N ARG A 43 13.72 3.64 16.36
CA ARG A 43 12.41 2.98 16.51
C ARG A 43 11.38 3.43 15.48
N GLU A 44 11.23 4.74 15.29
CA GLU A 44 10.28 5.29 14.31
C GLU A 44 10.70 4.93 12.87
N ARG A 45 12.01 4.93 12.60
CA ARG A 45 12.59 4.44 11.34
C ARG A 45 12.31 2.96 11.09
N GLN A 46 12.44 2.12 12.12
CA GLN A 46 12.12 0.68 12.02
C GLN A 46 10.62 0.44 11.81
N GLU A 47 9.76 1.15 12.54
CA GLU A 47 8.30 1.05 12.38
C GLU A 47 7.86 1.52 10.98
N LEU A 48 8.45 2.59 10.46
CA LEU A 48 8.20 3.06 9.10
C LEU A 48 8.68 2.04 8.05
N ALA A 49 9.89 1.49 8.20
CA ALA A 49 10.41 0.46 7.31
C ALA A 49 9.53 -0.81 7.30
N LEU A 50 9.11 -1.28 8.48
CA LEU A 50 8.20 -2.42 8.60
C LEU A 50 6.83 -2.13 7.98
N THR A 51 6.31 -0.92 8.16
CA THR A 51 5.04 -0.49 7.58
C THR A 51 5.13 -0.42 6.06
N ALA A 52 6.21 0.16 5.51
CA ALA A 52 6.46 0.21 4.08
C ALA A 52 6.59 -1.20 3.49
N LEU A 53 7.32 -2.11 4.15
CA LEU A 53 7.46 -3.50 3.73
C LEU A 53 6.10 -4.22 3.74
N ARG A 54 5.28 -4.00 4.79
CA ARG A 54 3.93 -4.54 4.90
C ARG A 54 3.03 -4.04 3.77
N ILE A 55 3.04 -2.74 3.48
CA ILE A 55 2.27 -2.14 2.38
C ILE A 55 2.76 -2.69 1.03
N GLY A 56 4.06 -2.82 0.82
CA GLY A 56 4.64 -3.41 -0.38
C GLY A 56 4.20 -4.86 -0.59
N ILE A 57 4.28 -5.69 0.46
CA ILE A 57 3.82 -7.09 0.41
C ILE A 57 2.31 -7.18 0.17
N LEU A 58 1.50 -6.33 0.82
CA LEU A 58 0.06 -6.28 0.59
C LEU A 58 -0.28 -5.83 -0.84
N SER A 59 0.45 -4.86 -1.37
CA SER A 59 0.31 -4.38 -2.75
C SER A 59 0.70 -5.46 -3.75
N LEU A 60 1.77 -6.21 -3.48
CA LEU A 60 2.19 -7.35 -4.29
C LEU A 60 1.22 -8.53 -4.19
N LYS A 61 0.60 -8.77 -3.02
CA LYS A 61 -0.45 -9.78 -2.85
C LYS A 61 -1.74 -9.37 -3.58
N ALA A 62 -2.14 -8.11 -3.48
CA ALA A 62 -3.26 -7.55 -4.22
C ALA A 62 -3.01 -7.60 -5.73
N ALA A 63 -1.78 -7.28 -6.18
CA ALA A 63 -1.37 -7.37 -7.58
C ALA A 63 -1.26 -8.81 -8.09
N ARG A 64 -0.90 -9.78 -7.24
CA ARG A 64 -0.92 -11.24 -7.55
C ARG A 64 -2.33 -11.85 -7.57
N GLY A 65 -3.38 -11.06 -7.36
CA GLY A 65 -4.76 -11.51 -7.59
C GLY A 65 -5.40 -12.28 -6.44
N THR A 66 -5.04 -12.02 -5.18
CA THR A 66 -5.81 -12.55 -4.03
C THR A 66 -7.02 -11.70 -3.65
N VAL A 67 -7.39 -10.70 -4.44
CA VAL A 67 -8.82 -10.35 -4.54
C VAL A 67 -9.35 -11.26 -5.63
N ASP A 68 -9.72 -12.46 -5.19
CA ASP A 68 -10.16 -13.54 -6.04
C ASP A 68 -11.38 -13.04 -6.85
N GLY A 69 -11.14 -12.58 -8.07
CA GLY A 69 -12.20 -12.08 -8.95
C GLY A 69 -13.23 -13.17 -9.22
N ALA A 70 -12.84 -14.45 -9.13
CA ALA A 70 -13.78 -15.55 -9.14
C ALA A 70 -14.62 -15.59 -7.86
N MET A 71 -14.03 -15.34 -6.67
CA MET A 71 -14.77 -15.22 -5.41
C MET A 71 -15.74 -14.04 -5.43
N VAL A 72 -15.31 -12.85 -5.86
CA VAL A 72 -16.17 -11.65 -5.97
C VAL A 72 -17.30 -11.87 -6.98
N ARG A 73 -17.02 -12.51 -8.13
CA ARG A 73 -18.06 -12.93 -9.07
C ARG A 73 -19.02 -13.93 -8.46
N SER A 74 -18.52 -14.97 -7.79
CA SER A 74 -19.36 -16.02 -7.21
C SER A 74 -20.28 -15.49 -6.10
N GLU A 75 -19.78 -14.60 -5.24
CA GLU A 75 -20.59 -13.96 -4.22
C GLU A 75 -21.52 -12.89 -4.81
N GLY A 76 -21.12 -12.24 -5.91
CA GLY A 76 -21.98 -11.36 -6.70
C GLY A 76 -23.17 -12.10 -7.32
N GLU A 77 -22.92 -13.21 -8.01
CA GLU A 77 -23.96 -14.08 -8.58
C GLU A 77 -24.89 -14.62 -7.48
N ARG A 78 -24.32 -15.08 -6.37
CA ARG A 78 -25.09 -15.58 -5.22
C ARG A 78 -25.98 -14.51 -4.59
N LEU A 79 -25.47 -13.27 -4.44
CA LEU A 79 -26.25 -12.14 -3.94
C LEU A 79 -27.41 -11.79 -4.87
N LEU A 80 -27.18 -11.81 -6.19
CA LEU A 80 -28.20 -11.52 -7.20
C LEU A 80 -29.33 -12.55 -7.16
N VAL A 81 -28.99 -13.85 -7.14
CA VAL A 81 -29.98 -14.92 -7.01
C VAL A 81 -30.79 -14.79 -5.72
N THR A 82 -30.13 -14.48 -4.60
CA THR A 82 -30.80 -14.31 -3.30
C THR A 82 -31.75 -13.10 -3.31
N LEU A 83 -31.35 -12.00 -3.94
CA LEU A 83 -32.20 -10.80 -4.09
C LEU A 83 -33.43 -11.09 -4.95
N GLU A 84 -33.25 -11.82 -6.05
CA GLU A 84 -34.34 -12.23 -6.94
C GLU A 84 -35.36 -13.12 -6.22
N GLU A 85 -34.90 -14.16 -5.52
CA GLU A 85 -35.77 -15.03 -4.73
C GLU A 85 -36.57 -14.24 -3.68
N ARG A 86 -35.92 -13.32 -2.96
CA ARG A 86 -36.55 -12.50 -1.92
C ARG A 86 -37.59 -11.54 -2.50
N LEU A 87 -37.27 -10.86 -3.60
CA LEU A 87 -38.21 -9.95 -4.27
C LEU A 87 -39.41 -10.70 -4.84
N SER A 88 -39.18 -11.86 -5.47
CA SER A 88 -40.25 -12.69 -6.02
C SER A 88 -41.18 -13.26 -4.93
N SER A 89 -40.62 -13.70 -3.80
CA SER A 89 -41.40 -14.15 -2.65
C SER A 89 -42.22 -13.02 -2.02
N HIS A 90 -41.62 -11.83 -1.82
CA HIS A 90 -42.34 -10.68 -1.28
C HIS A 90 -43.49 -10.23 -2.20
N ARG A 91 -43.28 -10.31 -3.53
CA ARG A 91 -44.31 -10.07 -4.55
C ARG A 91 -45.50 -11.02 -4.37
N GLN A 92 -45.25 -12.32 -4.26
CA GLN A 92 -46.33 -13.31 -4.14
C GLN A 92 -47.20 -13.06 -2.90
N VAL A 93 -46.58 -12.68 -1.78
CA VAL A 93 -47.30 -12.33 -0.55
C VAL A 93 -48.14 -11.06 -0.71
N LEU A 94 -47.60 -10.04 -1.39
CA LEU A 94 -48.35 -8.81 -1.66
C LEU A 94 -49.52 -9.05 -2.62
N ASP A 95 -49.35 -9.85 -3.67
CA ASP A 95 -50.41 -10.22 -4.62
C ASP A 95 -51.58 -10.93 -3.92
N GLU A 96 -51.27 -11.91 -3.06
CA GLU A 96 -52.29 -12.60 -2.27
C GLU A 96 -53.00 -11.67 -1.29
N ALA A 97 -52.27 -10.77 -0.63
CA ALA A 97 -52.84 -9.84 0.34
C ALA A 97 -53.75 -8.80 -0.32
N LEU A 98 -53.31 -8.18 -1.42
CA LEU A 98 -54.09 -7.17 -2.16
C LEU A 98 -55.29 -7.80 -2.86
N GLY A 99 -55.08 -8.91 -3.57
CA GLY A 99 -56.15 -9.65 -4.25
C GLY A 99 -57.19 -10.19 -3.28
N GLY A 100 -56.76 -10.71 -2.12
CA GLY A 100 -57.65 -11.17 -1.06
C GLY A 100 -58.47 -10.05 -0.45
N THR A 101 -57.86 -8.90 -0.16
CA THR A 101 -58.54 -7.76 0.45
C THR A 101 -59.55 -7.11 -0.50
N LEU A 102 -59.19 -6.95 -1.78
CA LEU A 102 -60.09 -6.38 -2.80
C LEU A 102 -61.29 -7.29 -3.06
N ARG A 103 -61.09 -8.61 -3.18
CA ARG A 103 -62.20 -9.56 -3.30
C ARG A 103 -63.11 -9.52 -2.08
N ALA A 104 -62.57 -9.57 -0.86
CA ALA A 104 -63.39 -9.56 0.35
C ALA A 104 -64.32 -8.33 0.47
N TYR A 105 -63.91 -7.18 -0.07
CA TYR A 105 -64.71 -5.95 0.01
C TYR A 105 -65.66 -5.75 -1.18
N PHE A 106 -65.21 -6.03 -2.40
CA PHE A 106 -65.89 -5.65 -3.65
C PHE A 106 -66.44 -6.84 -4.45
N ASP A 107 -66.39 -8.06 -3.92
CA ASP A 107 -67.02 -9.21 -4.59
C ASP A 107 -68.53 -8.93 -4.85
N PRO A 108 -69.02 -9.15 -6.08
CA PRO A 108 -70.38 -8.81 -6.46
C PRO A 108 -71.45 -9.72 -5.84
N SER A 109 -71.06 -10.89 -5.31
CA SER A 109 -71.97 -11.83 -4.66
C SER A 109 -71.87 -11.82 -3.13
N SER A 110 -70.67 -11.54 -2.59
CA SER A 110 -70.34 -11.74 -1.18
C SER A 110 -69.56 -10.59 -0.53
N GLY A 111 -69.24 -9.54 -1.29
CA GLY A 111 -68.43 -8.42 -0.82
C GLY A 111 -69.17 -7.55 0.19
N ALA A 112 -68.46 -7.13 1.23
CA ALA A 112 -69.02 -6.31 2.31
C ALA A 112 -69.64 -4.99 1.81
N PHE A 113 -69.11 -4.41 0.72
CA PHE A 113 -69.69 -3.22 0.11
C PHE A 113 -71.01 -3.53 -0.59
N THR A 114 -71.04 -4.58 -1.42
CA THR A 114 -72.22 -5.00 -2.18
C THR A 114 -73.38 -5.38 -1.25
N GLU A 115 -73.09 -6.15 -0.19
CA GLU A 115 -74.07 -6.50 0.85
C GLU A 115 -74.69 -5.24 1.47
N ARG A 116 -73.86 -4.24 1.77
CA ARG A 116 -74.30 -3.01 2.43
C ARG A 116 -75.13 -2.12 1.51
N VAL A 117 -74.77 -2.04 0.23
CA VAL A 117 -75.55 -1.31 -0.79
C VAL A 117 -76.90 -2.00 -1.02
N GLN A 118 -76.92 -3.33 -1.14
CA GLN A 118 -78.17 -4.09 -1.28
C GLN A 118 -79.07 -3.92 -0.06
N ARG A 119 -78.52 -3.96 1.16
CA ARG A 119 -79.28 -3.72 2.40
C ARG A 119 -79.89 -2.32 2.47
N LEU A 120 -79.19 -1.32 1.93
CA LEU A 120 -79.68 0.06 1.88
C LEU A 120 -80.85 0.22 0.90
N LEU A 121 -80.81 -0.47 -0.24
CA LEU A 121 -81.73 -0.30 -1.39
C LEU A 121 -82.90 -1.28 -1.44
N HIS A 122 -82.90 -2.33 -0.61
CA HIS A 122 -83.98 -3.31 -0.61
C HIS A 122 -85.35 -2.65 -0.34
N LYS A 123 -86.44 -3.27 -0.81
CA LYS A 123 -87.81 -2.74 -0.68
C LYS A 123 -88.26 -2.49 0.78
N ASP A 124 -87.62 -3.16 1.73
CA ASP A 124 -87.78 -3.00 3.18
C ASP A 124 -86.47 -2.52 3.86
N GLY A 125 -85.59 -1.89 3.09
CA GLY A 125 -84.26 -1.47 3.51
C GLY A 125 -84.26 -0.19 4.34
N GLU A 126 -83.08 0.20 4.82
CA GLU A 126 -82.89 1.37 5.67
C GLU A 126 -83.38 2.68 5.01
N LEU A 127 -83.21 2.82 3.69
CA LEU A 127 -83.67 4.00 2.96
C LEU A 127 -85.21 4.05 2.84
N ALA A 128 -85.84 2.91 2.54
CA ALA A 128 -87.30 2.80 2.45
C ALA A 128 -87.97 3.11 3.79
N GLY A 129 -87.38 2.63 4.91
CA GLY A 129 -87.86 2.93 6.26
C GLY A 129 -87.78 4.42 6.62
N LEU A 130 -86.68 5.09 6.25
CA LEU A 130 -86.52 6.53 6.49
C LEU A 130 -87.47 7.38 5.64
N ILE A 131 -87.64 7.05 4.35
CA ILE A 131 -88.55 7.77 3.46
C ILE A 131 -90.01 7.55 3.87
N GLY A 132 -90.40 6.30 4.15
CA GLY A 132 -91.75 5.98 4.64
C GLY A 132 -92.09 6.73 5.93
N GLY A 133 -91.14 6.79 6.88
CA GLY A 133 -91.31 7.54 8.13
C GLY A 133 -91.53 9.04 7.92
N GLN A 134 -90.85 9.66 6.95
CA GLN A 134 -91.03 11.09 6.62
C GLN A 134 -92.35 11.37 5.90
N VAL A 135 -92.78 10.48 5.00
CA VAL A 135 -94.07 10.59 4.30
C VAL A 135 -95.24 10.42 5.27
N ASP A 136 -95.16 9.47 6.20
CA ASP A 136 -96.19 9.28 7.22
C ASP A 136 -96.24 10.45 8.23
N ALA A 137 -95.11 11.10 8.49
CA ALA A 137 -95.08 12.33 9.28
C ALA A 137 -95.76 13.49 8.53
N ALA A 138 -95.50 13.64 7.23
CA ALA A 138 -96.13 14.66 6.39
C ALA A 138 -97.64 14.45 6.24
N ARG A 139 -98.08 13.19 6.06
CA ARG A 139 -99.51 12.83 5.95
C ARG A 139 -100.28 13.16 7.22
N ARG A 140 -99.72 12.83 8.39
CA ARG A 140 -100.32 13.16 9.70
C ARG A 140 -100.46 14.67 9.91
N SER A 141 -99.50 15.46 9.44
CA SER A 141 -99.58 16.93 9.49
C SER A 141 -100.72 17.49 8.64
N LEU A 142 -100.95 16.94 7.44
CA LEU A 142 -102.03 17.37 6.55
C LEU A 142 -103.42 16.98 7.08
N ASP A 143 -103.57 15.76 7.60
CA ASP A 143 -104.84 15.30 8.20
C ASP A 143 -105.24 16.19 9.39
N THR A 144 -104.25 16.61 10.20
CA THR A 144 -104.47 17.54 11.32
C THR A 144 -104.94 18.93 10.84
N LEU A 145 -104.35 19.45 9.76
CA LEU A 145 -104.74 20.73 9.16
C LEU A 145 -106.15 20.69 8.56
N PHE A 146 -106.51 19.58 7.89
CA PHE A 146 -107.85 19.40 7.33
C PHE A 146 -108.92 19.32 8.44
N GLN A 147 -108.66 18.62 9.54
CA GLN A 147 -109.58 18.58 10.68
C GLN A 147 -109.74 19.96 11.35
N GLN A 148 -108.68 20.74 11.48
CA GLN A 148 -108.76 22.07 12.09
C GLN A 148 -109.56 23.10 11.27
N HIS A 149 -109.49 23.04 9.94
CA HIS A 149 -110.08 24.09 9.08
C HIS A 149 -111.38 23.67 8.38
N LEU A 150 -111.59 22.36 8.15
CA LEU A 150 -112.72 21.82 7.39
C LEU A 150 -113.47 20.69 8.14
N GLY A 151 -113.05 20.34 9.35
CA GLY A 151 -113.69 19.31 10.18
C GLY A 151 -115.00 19.78 10.82
N GLU A 152 -115.70 18.84 11.47
CA GLU A 152 -117.01 19.06 12.09
C GLU A 152 -117.01 20.17 13.16
N ASP A 153 -115.86 20.47 13.76
CA ASP A 153 -115.65 21.47 14.82
C ASP A 153 -115.02 22.79 14.34
N SER A 154 -114.95 23.05 13.03
CA SER A 154 -114.28 24.25 12.48
C SER A 154 -115.02 25.57 12.79
N GLU A 155 -114.27 26.66 12.96
CA GLU A 155 -114.81 28.01 13.20
C GLU A 155 -115.74 28.50 12.09
N LEU A 156 -115.53 28.02 10.86
CA LEU A 156 -116.39 28.29 9.70
C LEU A 156 -117.83 27.81 9.89
N ARG A 157 -118.03 26.65 10.53
CA ARG A 157 -119.37 26.10 10.82
C ARG A 157 -120.03 26.81 11.99
N ARG A 158 -119.24 27.29 12.96
CA ARG A 158 -119.73 28.01 14.15
C ARG A 158 -120.31 29.39 13.82
N LEU A 159 -119.76 30.07 12.81
CA LEU A 159 -120.24 31.37 12.29
C LEU A 159 -121.54 31.30 11.47
N LEU A 160 -122.08 30.11 11.20
CA LEU A 160 -123.27 29.86 10.38
C LEU A 160 -124.46 29.24 11.15
N SER A 161 -124.45 29.32 12.49
CA SER A 161 -125.53 28.76 13.32
C SER A 161 -126.71 29.75 13.49
N PRO A 162 -127.95 29.39 13.11
CA PRO A 162 -129.07 30.33 13.05
C PRO A 162 -129.92 30.32 14.34
N GLU A 163 -129.85 31.38 15.14
CA GLU A 163 -130.97 31.76 16.02
C GLU A 163 -131.39 33.22 15.77
N GLN A 164 -132.57 33.31 15.14
CA GLN A 164 -133.53 34.41 15.11
C GLN A 164 -133.24 35.64 14.23
N GLY A 165 -133.81 35.59 13.03
CA GLY A 165 -134.72 36.62 12.54
C GLY A 165 -134.12 37.73 11.66
N ASN A 166 -134.12 37.53 10.34
CA ASN A 166 -134.54 38.55 9.38
C ASN A 166 -134.59 37.95 7.96
N GLU A 167 -135.75 38.03 7.31
CA GLU A 167 -136.06 37.44 5.99
C GLU A 167 -135.11 37.88 4.86
N PHE A 168 -134.36 38.96 5.05
CA PHE A 168 -133.30 39.39 4.14
C PHE A 168 -132.09 38.42 4.11
N MET A 169 -131.73 37.85 5.26
CA MET A 169 -130.68 36.82 5.32
C MET A 169 -131.16 35.50 4.72
N ALA A 170 -132.46 35.16 4.76
CA ALA A 170 -132.96 33.94 4.10
C ALA A 170 -132.85 34.01 2.57
N ALA A 171 -133.03 35.20 1.97
CA ALA A 171 -132.84 35.40 0.53
C ALA A 171 -131.35 35.39 0.14
N LEU A 172 -130.49 36.04 0.92
CA LEU A 172 -129.04 36.01 0.70
C LEU A 172 -128.47 34.61 0.97
N HIS A 173 -128.95 33.92 2.00
CA HIS A 173 -128.58 32.55 2.34
C HIS A 173 -129.13 31.57 1.30
N ALA A 174 -130.31 31.76 0.72
CA ALA A 174 -130.78 30.91 -0.37
C ALA A 174 -129.90 31.06 -1.63
N GLN A 175 -129.54 32.30 -2.02
CA GLN A 175 -128.64 32.51 -3.16
C GLN A 175 -127.20 32.06 -2.86
N LEU A 176 -126.69 32.34 -1.66
CA LEU A 176 -125.35 31.95 -1.24
C LEU A 176 -125.27 30.43 -1.00
N THR A 177 -126.31 29.79 -0.45
CA THR A 177 -126.39 28.33 -0.32
C THR A 177 -126.49 27.70 -1.69
N HIS A 178 -127.28 28.23 -2.63
CA HIS A 178 -127.29 27.67 -3.98
C HIS A 178 -125.95 27.83 -4.71
N ALA A 179 -125.21 28.92 -4.45
CA ALA A 179 -123.87 29.15 -4.97
C ALA A 179 -122.81 28.25 -4.28
N LEU A 180 -122.85 28.15 -2.96
CA LEU A 180 -121.97 27.32 -2.13
C LEU A 180 -122.25 25.82 -2.28
N GLN A 181 -123.49 25.41 -2.57
CA GLN A 181 -123.84 24.01 -2.83
C GLN A 181 -123.36 23.61 -4.22
N ARG A 182 -123.53 24.46 -5.24
CA ARG A 182 -122.93 24.20 -6.57
C ARG A 182 -121.40 24.21 -6.52
N GLN A 183 -120.78 25.12 -5.77
CA GLN A 183 -119.33 25.12 -5.57
C GLN A 183 -118.88 23.95 -4.69
N GLY A 184 -119.62 23.59 -3.65
CA GLY A 184 -119.34 22.47 -2.76
C GLY A 184 -119.44 21.14 -3.49
N ASP A 185 -120.46 20.95 -4.32
CA ASP A 185 -120.58 19.77 -5.18
C ASP A 185 -119.46 19.71 -6.22
N ALA A 186 -119.04 20.86 -6.77
CA ALA A 186 -117.89 20.94 -7.67
C ALA A 186 -116.56 20.64 -6.95
N ILE A 187 -116.35 21.18 -5.75
CA ILE A 187 -115.14 20.93 -4.95
C ILE A 187 -115.11 19.47 -4.49
N THR A 188 -116.22 18.92 -4.00
CA THR A 188 -116.28 17.52 -3.55
C THR A 188 -116.12 16.55 -4.73
N ALA A 189 -116.62 16.90 -5.92
CA ALA A 189 -116.37 16.16 -7.15
C ALA A 189 -114.90 16.17 -7.58
N GLU A 190 -114.18 17.26 -7.32
CA GLU A 190 -112.74 17.39 -7.59
C GLU A 190 -111.84 16.81 -6.48
N PHE A 191 -112.35 16.68 -5.25
CA PHE A 191 -111.64 16.17 -4.05
C PHE A 191 -112.16 14.81 -3.57
N THR A 192 -112.45 13.89 -4.49
CA THR A 192 -112.80 12.49 -4.18
C THR A 192 -111.84 11.51 -4.87
N LEU A 193 -111.55 10.37 -4.24
CA LEU A 193 -110.78 9.28 -4.87
C LEU A 193 -111.66 8.32 -5.67
N ASP A 194 -112.98 8.40 -5.52
CA ASP A 194 -113.93 7.46 -6.14
C ASP A 194 -114.17 7.77 -7.62
N ARG A 195 -113.82 8.98 -8.07
CA ARG A 195 -113.88 9.39 -9.48
C ARG A 195 -112.47 9.49 -10.06
N PRO A 196 -112.19 8.79 -11.17
CA PRO A 196 -110.85 8.77 -11.77
C PRO A 196 -110.43 10.12 -12.36
N GLU A 197 -111.39 10.98 -12.72
CA GLU A 197 -111.16 12.30 -13.33
C GLU A 197 -111.06 13.43 -12.30
N SER A 198 -111.21 13.18 -11.00
CA SER A 198 -111.10 14.24 -9.99
C SER A 198 -109.67 14.78 -9.89
N ALA A 199 -109.51 16.06 -9.53
CA ALA A 199 -108.21 16.66 -9.28
C ALA A 199 -107.37 15.88 -8.24
N LEU A 200 -107.99 15.34 -7.18
CA LEU A 200 -107.30 14.55 -6.16
C LEU A 200 -106.83 13.18 -6.69
N SER A 201 -107.66 12.47 -7.46
CA SER A 201 -107.26 11.21 -8.11
C SER A 201 -106.14 11.42 -9.12
N ARG A 202 -106.21 12.52 -9.91
CA ARG A 202 -105.15 12.92 -10.84
C ARG A 202 -103.87 13.27 -10.11
N LEU A 203 -103.94 14.04 -9.02
CA LEU A 203 -102.78 14.38 -8.20
C LEU A 203 -102.14 13.14 -7.58
N VAL A 204 -102.92 12.24 -6.97
CA VAL A 204 -102.37 11.00 -6.36
C VAL A 204 -101.79 10.08 -7.42
N ARG A 205 -102.40 9.99 -8.60
CA ARG A 205 -101.85 9.23 -9.73
C ARG A 205 -100.53 9.85 -10.21
N GLU A 206 -100.50 11.17 -10.43
CA GLU A 206 -99.29 11.85 -10.86
C GLU A 206 -98.19 11.81 -9.79
N LEU A 207 -98.53 11.80 -8.50
CA LEU A 207 -97.59 11.65 -7.40
C LEU A 207 -97.06 10.21 -7.31
N LYS A 208 -97.90 9.19 -7.55
CA LYS A 208 -97.47 7.79 -7.68
C LYS A 208 -96.61 7.55 -8.92
N ASP A 209 -96.97 8.14 -10.05
CA ASP A 209 -96.22 8.01 -11.30
C ASP A 209 -94.86 8.71 -11.16
N ARG A 210 -94.82 9.95 -10.65
CA ARG A 210 -93.56 10.65 -10.35
C ARG A 210 -92.72 9.92 -9.30
N HIS A 211 -93.33 9.27 -8.32
CA HIS A 211 -92.61 8.47 -7.32
C HIS A 211 -92.02 7.20 -7.94
N GLY A 212 -92.80 6.47 -8.77
CA GLY A 212 -92.30 5.31 -9.51
C GLY A 212 -91.20 5.65 -10.51
N ASP A 213 -91.29 6.82 -11.15
CA ASP A 213 -90.23 7.35 -12.01
C ASP A 213 -89.00 7.76 -11.21
N LEU A 214 -89.15 8.30 -9.99
CA LEU A 214 -88.04 8.62 -9.10
C LEU A 214 -87.34 7.34 -8.62
N GLU A 215 -88.09 6.31 -8.21
CA GLU A 215 -87.56 5.00 -7.82
C GLU A 215 -86.83 4.32 -8.98
N ARG A 216 -87.38 4.37 -10.20
CA ARG A 216 -86.68 3.85 -11.40
C ARG A 216 -85.41 4.61 -11.70
N ASN A 217 -85.46 5.94 -11.77
CA ASN A 217 -84.29 6.76 -12.08
C ASN A 217 -83.21 6.63 -10.99
N LEU A 218 -83.60 6.51 -9.72
CA LEU A 218 -82.67 6.28 -8.63
C LEU A 218 -82.07 4.87 -8.72
N GLY A 219 -82.89 3.85 -8.99
CA GLY A 219 -82.44 2.49 -9.22
C GLY A 219 -81.44 2.38 -10.38
N GLU A 220 -81.70 3.06 -11.50
CA GLU A 220 -80.82 3.12 -12.67
C GLU A 220 -79.50 3.83 -12.36
N LYS A 221 -79.54 4.99 -11.69
CA LYS A 221 -78.33 5.72 -11.29
C LYS A 221 -77.50 4.94 -10.28
N VAL A 222 -78.14 4.28 -9.32
CA VAL A 222 -77.42 3.49 -8.32
C VAL A 222 -76.86 2.22 -8.94
N ALA A 223 -77.59 1.55 -9.84
CA ALA A 223 -77.06 0.41 -10.60
C ALA A 223 -75.85 0.82 -11.46
N SER A 224 -75.89 2.01 -12.07
CA SER A 224 -74.74 2.57 -12.80
C SER A 224 -73.55 2.82 -11.88
N VAL A 225 -73.75 3.40 -10.68
CA VAL A 225 -72.67 3.60 -9.70
C VAL A 225 -72.12 2.26 -9.22
N VAL A 226 -72.96 1.28 -8.92
CA VAL A 226 -72.51 -0.07 -8.52
C VAL A 226 -71.74 -0.76 -9.66
N GLY A 227 -72.16 -0.56 -10.91
CA GLY A 227 -71.45 -1.04 -12.09
C GLY A 227 -70.03 -0.46 -12.21
N GLU A 228 -69.85 0.83 -11.94
CA GLU A 228 -68.53 1.49 -11.93
C GLU A 228 -67.57 0.95 -10.85
N PHE A 229 -68.10 0.30 -9.81
CA PHE A 229 -67.32 -0.33 -8.73
C PHE A 229 -67.34 -1.87 -8.78
N SER A 230 -67.81 -2.48 -9.86
CA SER A 230 -67.83 -3.94 -10.04
C SER A 230 -66.50 -4.46 -10.60
N LEU A 231 -66.04 -5.61 -10.11
CA LEU A 231 -64.88 -6.33 -10.68
C LEU A 231 -65.25 -7.23 -11.87
N ASP A 232 -66.55 -7.47 -12.10
CA ASP A 232 -67.03 -8.33 -13.20
C ASP A 232 -67.17 -7.58 -14.53
N ASP A 233 -67.20 -6.24 -14.49
CA ASP A 233 -67.23 -5.41 -15.68
C ASP A 233 -65.82 -4.93 -16.03
N GLU A 234 -65.31 -5.33 -17.19
CA GLU A 234 -64.00 -4.92 -17.71
C GLU A 234 -63.88 -3.39 -17.88
N ASN A 235 -65.00 -2.69 -18.04
CA ASN A 235 -65.03 -1.24 -18.25
C ASN A 235 -65.18 -0.41 -16.98
N SER A 236 -65.39 -1.04 -15.81
CA SER A 236 -65.60 -0.31 -14.56
C SER A 236 -64.36 0.49 -14.15
N ALA A 237 -64.56 1.57 -13.39
CA ALA A 237 -63.47 2.33 -12.80
C ALA A 237 -62.56 1.46 -11.91
N LEU A 238 -63.15 0.50 -11.18
CA LEU A 238 -62.41 -0.40 -10.30
C LEU A 238 -61.56 -1.42 -11.10
N SER A 239 -62.12 -2.06 -12.13
CA SER A 239 -61.37 -2.99 -13.00
C SER A 239 -60.23 -2.29 -13.73
N ARG A 240 -60.45 -1.04 -14.18
CA ARG A 240 -59.39 -0.22 -14.76
C ARG A 240 -58.30 0.15 -13.76
N LEU A 241 -58.67 0.43 -12.50
CA LEU A 241 -57.71 0.72 -11.44
C LEU A 241 -56.88 -0.52 -11.11
N VAL A 242 -57.52 -1.68 -10.93
CA VAL A 242 -56.85 -2.97 -10.69
C VAL A 242 -55.92 -3.30 -11.85
N GLY A 243 -56.40 -3.22 -13.09
CA GLY A 243 -55.56 -3.46 -14.28
C GLY A 243 -54.39 -2.48 -14.41
N ARG A 244 -54.55 -1.21 -13.99
CA ARG A 244 -53.44 -0.24 -13.93
C ARG A 244 -52.43 -0.59 -12.84
N VAL A 245 -52.88 -1.04 -11.68
CA VAL A 245 -52.00 -1.47 -10.58
C VAL A 245 -51.23 -2.74 -10.98
N GLU A 246 -51.91 -3.74 -11.52
CA GLU A 246 -51.29 -4.98 -12.03
C GLU A 246 -50.30 -4.69 -13.16
N SER A 247 -50.64 -3.77 -14.07
CA SER A 247 -49.74 -3.34 -15.16
C SER A 247 -48.51 -2.60 -14.62
N ALA A 248 -48.69 -1.66 -13.69
CA ALA A 248 -47.59 -0.93 -13.07
C ALA A 248 -46.68 -1.89 -12.28
N GLN A 249 -47.25 -2.86 -11.56
CA GLN A 249 -46.50 -3.86 -10.82
C GLN A 249 -45.73 -4.80 -11.76
N SER A 250 -46.35 -5.22 -12.86
CA SER A 250 -45.69 -6.04 -13.88
C SER A 250 -44.51 -5.31 -14.52
N GLN A 251 -44.66 -4.00 -14.79
CA GLN A 251 -43.56 -3.17 -15.28
C GLN A 251 -42.43 -3.02 -14.27
N ILE A 252 -42.75 -2.82 -12.99
CA ILE A 252 -41.75 -2.78 -11.92
C ILE A 252 -41.02 -4.12 -11.84
N SER A 253 -41.75 -5.24 -11.86
CA SER A 253 -41.16 -6.58 -11.87
C SER A 253 -40.22 -6.79 -13.06
N ALA A 254 -40.60 -6.33 -14.24
CA ALA A 254 -39.76 -6.41 -15.43
C ALA A 254 -38.47 -5.57 -15.33
N GLN A 255 -38.40 -4.56 -14.45
CA GLN A 255 -37.18 -3.78 -14.17
C GLN A 255 -36.22 -4.49 -13.19
N PHE A 256 -36.72 -5.43 -12.38
CA PHE A 256 -35.94 -6.16 -11.37
C PHE A 256 -35.68 -7.64 -11.73
N SER A 257 -36.05 -8.09 -12.92
CA SER A 257 -35.79 -9.46 -13.40
C SER A 257 -34.50 -9.52 -14.23
N LEU A 258 -33.71 -10.59 -14.05
CA LEU A 258 -32.53 -10.88 -14.86
C LEU A 258 -32.87 -11.51 -16.22
N ASP A 259 -34.06 -12.08 -16.35
CA ASP A 259 -34.54 -12.69 -17.60
C ASP A 259 -34.88 -11.65 -18.67
N ASN A 260 -35.09 -10.40 -18.25
CA ASN A 260 -35.33 -9.28 -19.16
C ASN A 260 -34.00 -8.55 -19.48
N PRO A 261 -33.53 -8.60 -20.75
CA PRO A 261 -32.30 -7.92 -21.15
C PRO A 261 -32.36 -6.40 -21.00
N GLU A 262 -33.54 -5.79 -20.98
CA GLU A 262 -33.72 -4.34 -20.83
C GLU A 262 -33.94 -3.88 -19.38
N SER A 263 -33.95 -4.81 -18.42
CA SER A 263 -34.20 -4.47 -17.02
C SER A 263 -33.12 -3.56 -16.43
N GLY A 264 -33.48 -2.80 -15.39
CA GLY A 264 -32.51 -2.02 -14.63
C GLY A 264 -31.45 -2.92 -13.98
N LEU A 265 -31.87 -4.08 -13.48
CA LEU A 265 -30.99 -5.02 -12.79
C LEU A 265 -29.98 -5.68 -13.75
N THR A 266 -30.42 -6.08 -14.94
CA THR A 266 -29.52 -6.59 -16.00
C THR A 266 -28.50 -5.55 -16.43
N ARG A 267 -28.91 -4.28 -16.56
CA ARG A 267 -27.98 -3.18 -16.88
C ARG A 267 -26.95 -2.94 -15.77
N ILE A 268 -27.35 -3.07 -14.50
CA ILE A 268 -26.42 -2.97 -13.36
C ILE A 268 -25.40 -4.11 -13.41
N VAL A 269 -25.84 -5.34 -13.64
CA VAL A 269 -24.94 -6.51 -13.77
C VAL A 269 -23.95 -6.32 -14.92
N GLN A 270 -24.43 -5.95 -16.11
CA GLN A 270 -23.56 -5.66 -17.26
C GLN A 270 -22.56 -4.54 -16.97
N ARG A 271 -22.97 -3.51 -16.22
CA ARG A 271 -22.07 -2.42 -15.83
C ARG A 271 -21.00 -2.91 -14.86
N ILE A 272 -21.35 -3.73 -13.87
CA ILE A 272 -20.40 -4.34 -12.92
C ILE A 272 -19.39 -5.21 -13.68
N GLU A 273 -19.85 -6.09 -14.58
CA GLU A 273 -18.96 -6.90 -15.41
C GLU A 273 -18.01 -6.05 -16.26
N SER A 274 -18.51 -4.97 -16.87
CA SER A 274 -17.67 -4.07 -17.66
C SER A 274 -16.59 -3.38 -16.82
N LEU A 275 -16.92 -3.04 -15.58
CA LEU A 275 -16.03 -2.39 -14.63
C LEU A 275 -14.95 -3.38 -14.15
N GLU A 276 -15.35 -4.63 -13.90
CA GLU A 276 -14.45 -5.73 -13.55
C GLU A 276 -13.44 -6.03 -14.67
N ARG A 277 -13.92 -6.11 -15.92
CA ARG A 277 -13.06 -6.28 -17.10
C ARG A 277 -12.07 -5.12 -17.23
N ALA A 278 -12.55 -3.88 -17.12
CA ALA A 278 -11.69 -2.70 -17.19
C ALA A 278 -10.67 -2.60 -16.03
N GLN A 279 -11.02 -3.10 -14.85
CA GLN A 279 -10.08 -3.21 -13.73
C GLN A 279 -9.02 -4.28 -14.00
N THR A 280 -9.42 -5.45 -14.49
CA THR A 280 -8.53 -6.56 -14.82
C THR A 280 -7.51 -6.15 -15.89
N GLU A 281 -7.95 -5.46 -16.95
CA GLU A 281 -7.08 -4.98 -18.02
C GLU A 281 -6.06 -3.95 -17.49
N ARG A 282 -6.49 -3.00 -16.65
CA ARG A 282 -5.60 -2.02 -16.01
C ARG A 282 -4.56 -2.69 -15.11
N SER A 283 -4.94 -3.72 -14.35
CA SER A 283 -4.00 -4.50 -13.53
C SER A 283 -2.96 -5.22 -14.40
N ARG A 284 -3.38 -5.81 -15.52
CA ARG A 284 -2.48 -6.48 -16.47
C ARG A 284 -1.51 -5.50 -17.14
N GLU A 285 -1.99 -4.33 -17.54
CA GLU A 285 -1.16 -3.26 -18.11
C GLU A 285 -0.14 -2.73 -17.08
N PHE A 286 -0.56 -2.64 -15.82
CA PHE A 286 0.35 -2.31 -14.72
C PHE A 286 1.42 -3.39 -14.53
N GLU A 287 1.06 -4.67 -14.53
CA GLU A 287 2.01 -5.79 -14.44
C GLU A 287 3.05 -5.76 -15.58
N LEU A 288 2.61 -5.55 -16.82
CA LEU A 288 3.51 -5.43 -17.98
C LEU A 288 4.45 -4.22 -17.85
N ARG A 289 3.95 -3.07 -17.37
CA ARG A 289 4.79 -1.88 -17.13
C ARG A 289 5.83 -2.13 -16.04
N VAL A 290 5.44 -2.72 -14.92
CA VAL A 290 6.36 -3.02 -13.80
C VAL A 290 7.42 -4.02 -14.26
N THR A 291 7.02 -5.08 -14.95
CA THR A 291 7.96 -6.08 -15.49
C THR A 291 8.93 -5.43 -16.48
N GLY A 292 8.43 -4.60 -17.40
CA GLY A 292 9.27 -3.89 -18.36
C GLY A 292 10.21 -2.86 -17.74
N ILE A 293 9.84 -2.21 -16.63
CA ILE A 293 10.73 -1.33 -15.86
C ILE A 293 11.81 -2.16 -15.17
N LEU A 294 11.44 -3.29 -14.55
CA LEU A 294 12.38 -4.20 -13.90
C LEU A 294 13.38 -4.79 -14.91
N GLU A 295 12.94 -5.24 -16.08
CA GLU A 295 13.82 -5.73 -17.15
C GLU A 295 14.80 -4.64 -17.61
N LYS A 296 14.34 -3.40 -17.83
CA LYS A 296 15.22 -2.29 -18.20
C LYS A 296 16.24 -1.96 -17.11
N LEU A 297 15.85 -2.04 -15.83
CA LEU A 297 16.77 -1.84 -14.71
C LEU A 297 17.80 -2.97 -14.60
N VAL A 298 17.39 -4.22 -14.82
CA VAL A 298 18.30 -5.38 -14.85
C VAL A 298 19.28 -5.28 -16.03
N VAL A 299 18.79 -4.95 -17.23
CA VAL A 299 19.64 -4.77 -18.43
C VAL A 299 20.62 -3.61 -18.23
N ARG A 300 20.17 -2.46 -17.71
CA ARG A 300 21.05 -1.31 -17.43
C ARG A 300 22.08 -1.62 -16.34
N ARG A 301 21.71 -2.44 -15.34
CA ARG A 301 22.63 -2.94 -14.31
C ARG A 301 23.67 -3.89 -14.90
N ASP A 302 23.26 -4.81 -15.78
CA ASP A 302 24.17 -5.78 -16.41
C ASP A 302 25.08 -5.16 -17.48
N GLU A 303 24.65 -4.11 -18.17
CA GLU A 303 25.48 -3.32 -19.07
C GLU A 303 26.52 -2.47 -18.31
N SER A 304 26.13 -1.86 -17.17
CA SER A 304 27.07 -1.11 -16.31
C SER A 304 28.13 -2.01 -15.66
N ARG A 305 27.76 -3.26 -15.34
CA ARG A 305 28.64 -4.30 -14.78
C ARG A 305 29.76 -4.78 -15.71
N ARG A 306 29.62 -4.61 -17.02
CA ARG A 306 30.62 -5.04 -18.02
C ARG A 306 31.61 -3.94 -18.42
N GLY A 307 31.42 -2.71 -17.93
CA GLY A 307 32.26 -1.56 -18.25
C GLY A 307 33.53 -1.47 -17.39
N THR A 308 34.51 -0.70 -17.87
CA THR A 308 35.71 -0.30 -17.11
C THR A 308 35.40 0.44 -15.81
N GLN A 309 34.17 0.94 -15.66
CA GLN A 309 33.68 1.60 -14.47
C GLN A 309 33.56 0.66 -13.26
N HIS A 310 33.23 -0.62 -13.45
CA HIS A 310 33.10 -1.58 -12.35
C HIS A 310 34.45 -1.93 -11.71
N GLY A 311 35.53 -2.01 -12.50
CA GLY A 311 36.88 -2.21 -11.96
C GLY A 311 37.28 -1.11 -10.98
N ASN A 312 37.00 0.14 -11.35
CA ASN A 312 37.29 1.31 -10.50
C ASN A 312 36.38 1.35 -9.26
N GLU A 313 35.11 0.96 -9.38
CA GLU A 313 34.19 0.87 -8.25
C GLU A 313 34.64 -0.21 -7.26
N PHE A 314 35.03 -1.40 -7.75
CA PHE A 314 35.57 -2.46 -6.90
C PHE A 314 36.86 -2.03 -6.19
N GLU A 315 37.79 -1.40 -6.91
CA GLU A 315 39.01 -0.83 -6.34
C GLU A 315 38.68 0.16 -5.20
N ALA A 316 37.74 1.09 -5.45
CA ALA A 316 37.31 2.05 -4.44
C ALA A 316 36.72 1.38 -3.18
N ARG A 317 35.90 0.33 -3.37
CA ARG A 317 35.29 -0.43 -2.26
C ARG A 317 36.35 -1.21 -1.46
N VAL A 318 37.36 -1.78 -2.11
CA VAL A 318 38.53 -2.37 -1.42
C VAL A 318 39.24 -1.31 -0.58
N GLY A 319 39.47 -0.12 -1.14
CA GLY A 319 40.09 1.01 -0.45
C GLY A 319 39.31 1.44 0.80
N GLU A 320 37.99 1.60 0.69
CA GLU A 320 37.11 1.95 1.83
C GLU A 320 37.22 0.93 2.97
N GLN A 321 37.17 -0.37 2.64
CA GLN A 321 37.21 -1.44 3.64
C GLN A 321 38.58 -1.55 4.32
N LEU A 322 39.66 -1.33 3.56
CA LEU A 322 41.01 -1.29 4.10
C LEU A 322 41.25 -0.04 4.95
N GLN A 323 40.72 1.12 4.56
CA GLN A 323 40.86 2.36 5.31
C GLN A 323 40.32 2.20 6.74
N ALA A 324 39.15 1.57 6.89
CA ALA A 324 38.58 1.25 8.19
C ALA A 324 39.51 0.35 9.03
N SER A 325 40.11 -0.66 8.39
CA SER A 325 41.03 -1.59 9.05
C SER A 325 42.39 -0.98 9.41
N CYS A 326 42.85 0.02 8.65
CA CYS A 326 44.12 0.72 8.90
C CYS A 326 44.01 1.71 10.06
N ILE A 327 42.86 2.41 10.18
CA ILE A 327 42.58 3.34 11.29
C ILE A 327 42.61 2.61 12.64
N ASP A 328 42.02 1.41 12.71
CA ASP A 328 42.05 0.59 13.94
C ASP A 328 43.48 0.20 14.37
N GLY A 329 44.43 0.20 13.44
CA GLY A 329 45.80 -0.29 13.63
C GLY A 329 46.90 0.77 13.53
N ASP A 330 46.53 2.06 13.53
CA ASP A 330 47.41 3.23 13.32
C ASP A 330 48.29 3.16 12.06
N ASP A 331 47.86 2.40 11.04
CA ASP A 331 48.53 2.31 9.75
C ASP A 331 47.99 3.36 8.76
N VAL A 332 48.79 3.73 7.77
CA VAL A 332 48.44 4.73 6.76
C VAL A 332 48.17 4.05 5.42
N LEU A 333 46.97 4.27 4.86
CA LEU A 333 46.59 3.79 3.53
C LEU A 333 46.71 4.92 2.50
N ASP A 334 47.49 4.69 1.45
CA ASP A 334 47.65 5.59 0.31
C ASP A 334 47.07 4.95 -0.97
N ALA A 335 46.13 5.67 -1.62
CA ALA A 335 45.61 5.29 -2.94
C ALA A 335 46.56 5.78 -4.05
N VAL A 336 47.34 4.85 -4.61
CA VAL A 336 48.45 5.16 -5.51
C VAL A 336 48.27 4.64 -6.93
N GLY A 337 47.20 3.89 -7.23
CA GLY A 337 46.90 3.30 -8.54
C GLY A 337 46.85 4.29 -9.71
N ALA A 338 46.58 5.58 -9.45
CA ALA A 338 46.63 6.62 -10.48
C ALA A 338 48.05 7.04 -10.89
N THR A 339 49.05 6.77 -10.04
CA THR A 339 50.43 7.25 -10.16
C THR A 339 51.40 6.15 -10.62
N THR A 340 52.41 6.53 -11.38
CA THR A 340 53.50 5.62 -11.76
C THR A 340 54.42 5.40 -10.55
N GLY A 341 54.76 4.15 -10.26
CA GLY A 341 55.67 3.79 -9.18
C GLY A 341 57.15 3.80 -9.60
N THR A 342 57.95 3.00 -8.91
CA THR A 342 59.41 2.87 -9.12
C THR A 342 59.74 2.19 -10.45
N VAL A 343 58.86 1.31 -10.94
CA VAL A 343 59.02 0.67 -12.24
C VAL A 343 58.56 1.63 -13.34
N PRO A 344 59.41 1.97 -14.34
CA PRO A 344 59.06 2.94 -15.35
C PRO A 344 57.78 2.60 -16.11
N ARG A 345 56.83 3.53 -16.12
CA ARG A 345 55.51 3.41 -16.78
C ARG A 345 54.60 2.30 -16.22
N SER A 346 54.87 1.78 -15.03
CA SER A 346 53.97 0.85 -14.34
C SER A 346 53.15 1.55 -13.27
N LYS A 347 51.84 1.29 -13.28
CA LYS A 347 50.87 1.75 -12.27
C LYS A 347 50.37 0.63 -11.37
N VAL A 348 50.94 -0.58 -11.52
CA VAL A 348 50.53 -1.77 -10.76
C VAL A 348 50.76 -1.54 -9.26
N GLY A 349 49.83 -2.00 -8.44
CA GLY A 349 49.66 -1.68 -7.03
C GLY A 349 48.71 -0.52 -6.86
N ASP A 350 47.45 -0.80 -6.56
CA ASP A 350 46.38 0.20 -6.39
C ASP A 350 46.52 0.99 -5.09
N PHE A 351 46.88 0.28 -4.00
CA PHE A 351 47.08 0.90 -2.68
C PHE A 351 48.41 0.50 -2.07
N VAL A 352 48.92 1.35 -1.17
CA VAL A 352 50.03 1.02 -0.29
C VAL A 352 49.59 1.29 1.15
N VAL A 353 49.74 0.29 2.02
CA VAL A 353 49.58 0.45 3.46
C VAL A 353 50.97 0.53 4.08
N THR A 354 51.24 1.64 4.75
CA THR A 354 52.47 1.87 5.51
C THR A 354 52.19 1.63 6.99
N LEU A 355 52.97 0.74 7.61
CA LEU A 355 52.78 0.42 9.03
C LEU A 355 53.13 1.60 9.93
N GLY A 356 52.28 1.85 10.91
CA GLY A 356 52.40 2.98 11.84
C GLY A 356 53.63 2.94 12.75
N PRO A 357 53.92 4.03 13.48
CA PRO A 357 55.07 4.14 14.39
C PRO A 357 55.03 3.15 15.56
N ASP A 358 53.84 2.72 15.97
CA ASP A 358 53.65 1.75 17.05
C ASP A 358 53.70 0.29 16.57
N SER A 359 53.92 0.07 15.27
CA SER A 359 54.15 -1.25 14.70
C SER A 359 55.53 -1.79 15.11
N ALA A 360 55.66 -3.11 15.14
CA ALA A 360 56.93 -3.79 15.34
C ALA A 360 57.91 -3.70 14.15
N ALA A 361 57.49 -3.10 13.04
CA ALA A 361 58.33 -2.71 11.91
C ALA A 361 57.76 -1.39 11.32
N PRO A 362 58.03 -0.24 11.96
CA PRO A 362 57.53 1.05 11.51
C PRO A 362 57.97 1.36 10.08
N GLY A 363 57.05 1.88 9.26
CA GLY A 363 57.35 2.25 7.88
C GLY A 363 57.43 1.07 6.89
N ALA A 364 57.30 -0.18 7.34
CA ALA A 364 57.16 -1.32 6.45
C ALA A 364 55.91 -1.16 5.58
N ALA A 365 56.01 -1.51 4.29
CA ALA A 365 54.95 -1.29 3.32
C ALA A 365 54.34 -2.60 2.83
N ILE A 366 53.00 -2.61 2.71
CA ILE A 366 52.19 -3.65 2.08
C ILE A 366 51.58 -3.03 0.83
N VAL A 367 51.80 -3.62 -0.33
CA VAL A 367 51.06 -3.22 -1.54
C VAL A 367 49.76 -4.00 -1.63
N VAL A 368 48.69 -3.36 -2.08
CA VAL A 368 47.41 -4.01 -2.36
C VAL A 368 47.08 -3.84 -3.83
N GLU A 369 46.72 -4.95 -4.47
CA GLU A 369 46.21 -4.97 -5.85
C GLU A 369 44.78 -5.52 -5.84
N ALA A 370 43.85 -4.79 -6.42
CA ALA A 370 42.44 -5.16 -6.54
C ALA A 370 42.10 -5.53 -7.99
N LYS A 371 41.50 -6.72 -8.18
CA LYS A 371 41.20 -7.23 -9.51
C LYS A 371 39.76 -7.71 -9.64
N ALA A 372 39.01 -7.01 -10.50
CA ALA A 372 37.68 -7.40 -10.96
C ALA A 372 37.69 -7.74 -12.46
N ARG A 373 38.60 -8.61 -12.89
CA ARG A 373 38.77 -9.00 -14.30
C ARG A 373 38.74 -10.51 -14.49
N ASP A 374 37.86 -10.97 -15.37
CA ASP A 374 37.72 -12.38 -15.72
C ASP A 374 38.92 -12.91 -16.56
N GLY A 375 39.17 -14.21 -16.48
CA GLY A 375 40.20 -14.91 -17.25
C GLY A 375 41.62 -14.82 -16.68
N MET A 376 41.80 -14.28 -15.48
CA MET A 376 43.10 -14.31 -14.80
C MET A 376 43.43 -15.73 -14.33
N THR A 377 44.70 -16.09 -14.32
CA THR A 377 45.17 -17.37 -13.75
C THR A 377 45.90 -17.10 -12.44
N LEU A 378 46.07 -18.12 -11.59
CA LEU A 378 46.91 -18.01 -10.40
C LEU A 378 48.34 -17.57 -10.76
N LYS A 379 48.90 -18.11 -11.86
CA LYS A 379 50.22 -17.70 -12.34
C LYS A 379 50.28 -16.21 -12.65
N ALA A 380 49.33 -15.70 -13.44
CA ALA A 380 49.25 -14.28 -13.77
C ALA A 380 49.03 -13.41 -12.52
N THR A 381 48.24 -13.89 -11.56
CA THR A 381 48.01 -13.21 -10.28
C THR A 381 49.32 -13.02 -9.51
N LEU A 382 50.14 -14.07 -9.40
CA LEU A 382 51.41 -14.01 -8.68
C LEU A 382 52.48 -13.19 -9.45
N GLU A 383 52.48 -13.21 -10.78
CA GLU A 383 53.36 -12.36 -11.60
C GLU A 383 53.02 -10.87 -11.42
N GLU A 384 51.73 -10.53 -11.39
CA GLU A 384 51.26 -9.16 -11.16
C GLU A 384 51.50 -8.71 -9.71
N ALA A 385 51.30 -9.60 -8.72
CA ALA A 385 51.65 -9.35 -7.33
C ALA A 385 53.15 -9.03 -7.17
N ASP A 386 54.03 -9.78 -7.84
CA ASP A 386 55.46 -9.51 -7.85
C ASP A 386 55.82 -8.17 -8.49
N GLU A 387 55.15 -7.82 -9.60
CA GLU A 387 55.29 -6.49 -10.19
C GLU A 387 54.84 -5.39 -9.23
N ALA A 388 53.69 -5.56 -8.56
CA ALA A 388 53.17 -4.60 -7.59
C ALA A 388 54.19 -4.34 -6.47
N ARG A 389 54.78 -5.40 -5.89
CA ARG A 389 55.80 -5.29 -4.83
C ARG A 389 57.01 -4.50 -5.30
N ARG A 390 57.57 -4.86 -6.47
CA ARG A 390 58.72 -4.16 -7.06
C ARG A 390 58.39 -2.70 -7.42
N ASN A 391 57.18 -2.44 -7.91
CA ASN A 391 56.76 -1.10 -8.30
C ASN A 391 56.58 -0.18 -7.09
N ARG A 392 56.05 -0.71 -5.99
CA ARG A 392 55.73 0.08 -4.78
C ARG A 392 56.79 -0.01 -3.68
N GLY A 393 57.85 -0.79 -3.86
CA GLY A 393 58.88 -0.98 -2.83
C GLY A 393 58.36 -1.70 -1.58
N ALA A 394 57.32 -2.53 -1.74
CA ALA A 394 56.70 -3.26 -0.65
C ALA A 394 57.26 -4.69 -0.56
N SER A 395 57.43 -5.20 0.67
CA SER A 395 57.93 -6.55 0.90
C SER A 395 56.84 -7.62 0.78
N VAL A 396 55.56 -7.21 0.87
CA VAL A 396 54.36 -8.07 0.88
C VAL A 396 53.30 -7.51 -0.07
N CYS A 397 52.60 -8.39 -0.79
CA CYS A 397 51.41 -8.03 -1.57
C CYS A 397 50.15 -8.70 -1.02
N LEU A 398 49.09 -7.91 -0.85
CA LEU A 398 47.73 -8.39 -0.67
C LEU A 398 46.98 -8.26 -1.99
N PHE A 399 46.70 -9.37 -2.64
CA PHE A 399 45.99 -9.44 -3.90
C PHE A 399 44.53 -9.79 -3.67
N VAL A 400 43.61 -8.91 -4.05
CA VAL A 400 42.17 -9.02 -3.82
C VAL A 400 41.45 -9.29 -5.13
N HIS A 401 40.95 -10.51 -5.31
CA HIS A 401 40.07 -10.85 -6.44
C HIS A 401 38.61 -10.59 -6.08
N ALA A 402 37.87 -9.97 -6.98
CA ALA A 402 36.41 -9.93 -6.90
C ALA A 402 35.84 -11.35 -7.05
N ALA A 403 34.93 -11.76 -6.16
CA ALA A 403 34.38 -13.11 -6.13
C ALA A 403 33.77 -13.58 -7.46
N ARG A 404 33.18 -12.65 -8.21
CA ARG A 404 32.51 -12.91 -9.49
C ARG A 404 33.48 -13.21 -10.64
N THR A 405 34.70 -12.69 -10.57
CA THR A 405 35.73 -12.84 -11.62
C THR A 405 36.93 -13.66 -11.16
N ALA A 406 36.90 -14.15 -9.92
CA ALA A 406 37.98 -14.92 -9.34
C ALA A 406 38.24 -16.19 -10.17
N PRO A 407 39.52 -16.58 -10.39
CA PRO A 407 39.85 -17.78 -11.13
C PRO A 407 39.22 -19.03 -10.52
N VAL A 408 38.59 -19.87 -11.35
CA VAL A 408 37.94 -21.12 -10.89
C VAL A 408 38.96 -22.02 -10.18
N GLY A 409 38.63 -22.46 -8.97
CA GLY A 409 39.48 -23.33 -8.15
C GLY A 409 40.53 -22.60 -7.31
N LEU A 410 40.56 -21.27 -7.34
CA LEU A 410 41.37 -20.49 -6.40
C LEU A 410 40.79 -20.61 -4.98
N PRO A 411 41.59 -20.90 -3.95
CA PRO A 411 41.14 -20.86 -2.55
C PRO A 411 40.70 -19.46 -2.13
N GLU A 412 39.71 -19.36 -1.24
CA GLU A 412 39.14 -18.08 -0.79
C GLU A 412 40.15 -17.16 -0.09
N LEU A 413 41.13 -17.74 0.61
CA LEU A 413 42.25 -17.04 1.23
C LEU A 413 43.46 -17.97 1.27
N ARG A 414 44.58 -17.56 0.67
CA ARG A 414 45.82 -18.35 0.73
C ARG A 414 47.07 -17.49 0.54
N ARG A 415 48.14 -17.94 1.17
CA ARG A 415 49.49 -17.34 1.08
C ARG A 415 50.38 -18.13 0.11
N TRP A 416 51.15 -17.41 -0.70
CA TRP A 416 52.25 -17.89 -1.53
C TRP A 416 53.48 -17.01 -1.30
N GLY A 417 54.48 -17.50 -0.54
CA GLY A 417 55.66 -16.69 -0.24
C GLY A 417 55.32 -15.44 0.56
N ASN A 418 55.51 -14.26 -0.03
CA ASN A 418 55.13 -12.96 0.56
C ASN A 418 53.84 -12.38 -0.05
N ASP A 419 53.11 -13.17 -0.83
CA ASP A 419 51.85 -12.78 -1.43
C ASP A 419 50.69 -13.47 -0.73
N ILE A 420 49.65 -12.71 -0.45
CA ILE A 420 48.38 -13.21 0.06
C ILE A 420 47.33 -12.93 -0.99
N VAL A 421 46.67 -13.97 -1.48
CA VAL A 421 45.55 -13.82 -2.41
C VAL A 421 44.27 -14.12 -1.64
N VAL A 422 43.30 -13.22 -1.77
CA VAL A 422 41.98 -13.32 -1.15
C VAL A 422 40.89 -13.11 -2.21
N ILE A 423 39.79 -13.83 -2.05
CA ILE A 423 38.56 -13.62 -2.81
C ILE A 423 37.58 -12.86 -1.93
N TRP A 424 37.15 -11.69 -2.38
CA TRP A 424 36.23 -10.81 -1.65
C TRP A 424 35.02 -10.48 -2.53
N ASP A 425 33.83 -10.47 -1.92
CA ASP A 425 32.58 -10.09 -2.57
C ASP A 425 32.11 -8.77 -1.96
N ASP A 426 32.16 -7.70 -2.74
CA ASP A 426 31.78 -6.35 -2.31
C ASP A 426 30.27 -6.18 -2.10
N ASP A 427 29.46 -7.14 -2.58
CA ASP A 427 28.02 -7.22 -2.34
C ASP A 427 27.66 -8.07 -1.11
N ASP A 428 28.61 -8.81 -0.52
CA ASP A 428 28.37 -9.71 0.63
C ASP A 428 29.30 -9.40 1.82
N ALA A 429 28.74 -8.67 2.78
CA ALA A 429 29.42 -8.27 4.03
C ALA A 429 29.88 -9.47 4.87
N ALA A 430 29.35 -10.68 4.68
CA ALA A 430 29.87 -11.87 5.36
C ALA A 430 31.31 -12.20 4.92
N THR A 431 31.72 -11.74 3.74
CA THR A 431 33.07 -11.97 3.21
C THR A 431 34.10 -10.94 3.69
N ASP A 432 33.68 -9.82 4.29
CA ASP A 432 34.56 -8.78 4.83
C ASP A 432 35.58 -9.30 5.83
N ILE A 433 35.19 -10.31 6.61
CA ILE A 433 36.07 -10.96 7.57
C ILE A 433 37.28 -11.62 6.89
N ARG A 434 37.12 -12.09 5.64
CA ARG A 434 38.21 -12.69 4.86
C ARG A 434 39.22 -11.63 4.45
N LEU A 435 38.75 -10.48 3.96
CA LEU A 435 39.62 -9.35 3.61
C LEU A 435 40.35 -8.82 4.84
N LYS A 436 39.65 -8.67 5.97
CA LYS A 436 40.28 -8.30 7.25
C LYS A 436 41.33 -9.31 7.69
N ALA A 437 41.04 -10.61 7.62
CA ALA A 437 42.01 -11.66 7.95
C ALA A 437 43.22 -11.66 7.00
N ALA A 438 43.00 -11.43 5.70
CA ALA A 438 44.05 -11.34 4.70
C ALA A 438 44.99 -10.16 4.98
N TYR A 439 44.44 -8.99 5.31
CA TYR A 439 45.19 -7.81 5.70
C TYR A 439 45.99 -8.03 7.00
N GLN A 440 45.40 -8.63 8.03
CA GLN A 440 46.12 -8.94 9.27
C GLN A 440 47.28 -9.93 9.03
N ALA A 441 47.07 -10.93 8.17
CA ALA A 441 48.14 -11.83 7.76
C ALA A 441 49.23 -11.09 6.95
N ALA A 442 48.87 -10.13 6.09
CA ALA A 442 49.82 -9.32 5.34
C ALA A 442 50.65 -8.43 6.27
N LYS A 443 50.02 -7.81 7.26
CA LYS A 443 50.68 -7.03 8.32
C LYS A 443 51.69 -7.87 9.10
N ALA A 444 51.31 -9.09 9.51
CA ALA A 444 52.24 -9.99 10.19
C ALA A 444 53.45 -10.39 9.32
N LEU A 445 53.25 -10.56 8.00
CA LEU A 445 54.35 -10.83 7.07
C LEU A 445 55.26 -9.62 6.88
N ALA A 446 54.70 -8.42 6.76
CA ALA A 446 55.45 -7.19 6.59
C ALA A 446 56.30 -6.89 7.83
N VAL A 447 55.77 -7.13 9.03
CA VAL A 447 56.53 -7.03 10.29
C VAL A 447 57.69 -8.01 10.31
N ARG A 448 57.48 -9.26 9.87
CA ARG A 448 58.57 -10.24 9.82
C ARG A 448 59.67 -9.80 8.85
N ALA A 449 59.28 -9.37 7.65
CA ALA A 449 60.24 -8.91 6.64
C ALA A 449 61.03 -7.68 7.12
N GLY A 450 60.36 -6.70 7.74
CA GLY A 450 61.04 -5.50 8.26
C GLY A 450 62.01 -5.77 9.41
N ARG A 451 61.75 -6.78 10.25
CA ARG A 451 62.69 -7.21 11.29
C ARG A 451 63.93 -7.89 10.72
N ASP A 452 63.74 -8.73 9.71
CA ASP A 452 64.86 -9.37 9.02
C ASP A 452 65.75 -8.29 8.36
N ASP A 453 65.15 -7.25 7.76
CA ASP A 453 65.87 -6.11 7.18
C ASP A 453 66.60 -5.25 8.25
N GLU A 454 65.99 -5.00 9.41
CA GLU A 454 66.63 -4.28 10.53
C GLU A 454 67.83 -5.06 11.11
N GLU A 455 67.70 -6.39 11.28
CA GLU A 455 68.79 -7.24 11.75
C GLU A 455 69.96 -7.29 10.74
N GLU A 456 69.66 -7.42 9.44
CA GLU A 456 70.68 -7.38 8.39
C GLU A 456 71.38 -6.01 8.32
N ALA A 457 70.62 -4.91 8.41
CA ALA A 457 71.17 -3.56 8.41
C ALA A 457 72.07 -3.29 9.64
N ALA A 458 71.68 -3.77 10.82
CA ALA A 458 72.51 -3.68 12.02
C ALA A 458 73.82 -4.45 11.85
N SER A 459 73.77 -5.65 11.30
CA SER A 459 74.96 -6.47 10.99
C SER A 459 75.89 -5.78 9.98
N LEU A 460 75.34 -5.18 8.93
CA LEU A 460 76.14 -4.44 7.94
C LEU A 460 76.82 -3.21 8.57
N ALA A 461 76.11 -2.47 9.42
CA ALA A 461 76.67 -1.32 10.12
C ALA A 461 77.80 -1.72 11.10
N GLU A 462 77.66 -2.87 11.78
CA GLU A 462 78.73 -3.44 12.59
C GLU A 462 79.96 -3.83 11.73
N MET A 463 79.74 -4.42 10.56
CA MET A 463 80.82 -4.73 9.60
C MET A 463 81.52 -3.46 9.10
N ASP A 464 80.78 -2.41 8.74
CA ASP A 464 81.33 -1.14 8.28
C ASP A 464 82.13 -0.44 9.39
N ALA A 465 81.62 -0.44 10.62
CA ALA A 465 82.33 0.08 11.78
C ALA A 465 83.62 -0.71 12.06
N ALA A 466 83.58 -2.05 11.92
CA ALA A 466 84.77 -2.89 12.06
C ALA A 466 85.80 -2.62 10.95
N ILE A 467 85.36 -2.45 9.70
CA ILE A 467 86.22 -2.09 8.57
C ILE A 467 86.90 -0.75 8.82
N GLU A 468 86.15 0.26 9.28
CA GLU A 468 86.71 1.58 9.57
C GLU A 468 87.70 1.56 10.73
N ALA A 469 87.42 0.76 11.78
CA ALA A 469 88.35 0.54 12.88
C ALA A 469 89.66 -0.10 12.39
N ILE A 470 89.59 -1.10 11.49
CA ILE A 470 90.77 -1.73 10.88
C ILE A 470 91.54 -0.72 10.02
N ARG A 471 90.87 0.11 9.21
CA ARG A 471 91.53 1.18 8.43
C ARG A 471 92.31 2.13 9.32
N LYS A 472 91.73 2.55 10.45
CA LYS A 472 92.40 3.42 11.42
C LYS A 472 93.62 2.75 12.06
N GLN A 473 93.54 1.46 12.36
CA GLN A 473 94.68 0.69 12.88
C GLN A 473 95.81 0.55 11.85
N ILE A 474 95.48 0.32 10.58
CA ILE A 474 96.46 0.28 9.48
C ILE A 474 97.20 1.62 9.37
N ALA A 475 96.48 2.74 9.41
CA ALA A 475 97.10 4.07 9.40
C ALA A 475 98.06 4.28 10.59
N GLY A 476 97.68 3.84 11.79
CA GLY A 476 98.59 3.86 12.95
C GLY A 476 99.83 2.98 12.75
N PHE A 477 99.70 1.85 12.04
CA PHE A 477 100.83 0.98 11.71
C PHE A 477 101.81 1.64 10.73
N GLU A 478 101.30 2.42 9.76
CA GLU A 478 102.14 3.21 8.85
C GLU A 478 102.93 4.31 9.59
N GLU A 479 102.34 4.93 10.61
CA GLU A 479 103.04 5.91 11.45
C GLU A 479 104.17 5.24 12.26
N ILE A 480 103.92 4.05 12.81
CA ILE A 480 104.94 3.24 13.49
C ILE A 480 106.06 2.87 12.52
N GLN A 481 105.74 2.43 11.30
CA GLN A 481 106.75 2.12 10.28
C GLN A 481 107.61 3.33 9.93
N THR A 482 106.99 4.52 9.80
CA THR A 482 107.71 5.77 9.51
C THR A 482 108.66 6.13 10.65
N THR A 483 108.22 6.01 11.89
CA THR A 483 109.04 6.27 13.08
C THR A 483 110.19 5.28 13.19
N ALA A 484 109.92 3.98 12.99
CA ALA A 484 110.94 2.94 12.98
C ALA A 484 112.00 3.19 11.89
N ARG A 485 111.57 3.61 10.69
CA ARG A 485 112.49 3.95 9.60
C ARG A 485 113.35 5.17 9.93
N THR A 486 112.79 6.14 10.64
CA THR A 486 113.55 7.30 11.14
C THR A 486 114.59 6.89 12.17
N VAL A 487 114.26 5.96 13.08
CA VAL A 487 115.21 5.40 14.05
C VAL A 487 116.34 4.63 13.35
N ILE A 488 116.02 3.79 12.36
CA ILE A 488 117.02 3.07 11.56
C ILE A 488 117.97 4.06 10.87
N ASN A 489 117.43 5.05 10.15
CA ASN A 489 118.23 6.08 9.48
C ASN A 489 119.07 6.90 10.48
N GLY A 490 118.53 7.19 11.66
CA GLY A 490 119.24 7.85 12.75
C GLY A 490 120.40 6.99 13.28
N GLY A 491 120.16 5.71 13.49
CA GLY A 491 121.16 4.73 13.90
C GLY A 491 122.30 4.60 12.88
N GLU A 492 121.98 4.52 11.59
CA GLU A 492 122.98 4.51 10.51
C GLU A 492 123.84 5.78 10.51
N LYS A 493 123.23 6.95 10.73
CA LYS A 493 123.98 8.22 10.86
C LYS A 493 124.92 8.21 12.06
N ILE A 494 124.46 7.73 13.22
CA ILE A 494 125.28 7.60 14.44
C ILE A 494 126.45 6.65 14.19
N HIS A 495 126.18 5.48 13.61
CA HIS A 495 127.20 4.49 13.27
C HIS A 495 128.27 5.07 12.34
N ASN A 496 127.86 5.76 11.27
CA ASN A 496 128.79 6.42 10.35
C ASN A 496 129.62 7.52 11.02
N ARG A 497 129.01 8.32 11.91
CA ARG A 497 129.71 9.37 12.67
C ARG A 497 130.76 8.75 13.60
N ALA A 498 130.40 7.68 14.32
CA ALA A 498 131.30 6.96 15.21
C ALA A 498 132.49 6.36 14.45
N ARG A 499 132.25 5.77 13.27
CA ARG A 499 133.30 5.25 12.40
C ARG A 499 134.29 6.34 11.98
N ILE A 500 133.78 7.47 11.46
CA ILE A 500 134.63 8.61 11.03
C ILE A 500 135.44 9.17 12.20
N MET A 501 134.81 9.35 13.37
CA MET A 501 135.50 9.83 14.56
C MET A 501 136.58 8.85 15.03
N GLY A 502 136.30 7.54 14.99
CA GLY A 502 137.28 6.50 15.32
C GLY A 502 138.51 6.57 14.40
N GLU A 503 138.28 6.63 13.08
CA GLU A 503 139.34 6.77 12.07
C GLU A 503 140.15 8.07 12.27
N GLU A 504 139.51 9.17 12.66
CA GLU A 504 140.20 10.43 12.96
C GLU A 504 141.04 10.36 14.24
N ILE A 505 140.50 9.74 15.30
CA ILE A 505 141.22 9.53 16.57
C ILE A 505 142.46 8.66 16.32
N GLU A 506 142.34 7.56 15.58
CA GLU A 506 143.47 6.70 15.22
C GLU A 506 144.53 7.49 14.43
N ARG A 507 144.11 8.29 13.44
CA ARG A 507 145.03 9.12 12.65
C ARG A 507 145.76 10.15 13.52
N ARG A 508 145.04 10.81 14.43
CA ARG A 508 145.64 11.76 15.39
C ARG A 508 146.58 11.06 16.37
N LEU A 509 146.22 9.87 16.84
CA LEU A 509 147.06 9.05 17.71
C LEU A 509 148.37 8.67 17.01
N LEU A 510 148.31 8.20 15.77
CA LEU A 510 149.49 7.90 14.95
C LEU A 510 150.37 9.14 14.77
N THR A 511 149.77 10.30 14.48
CA THR A 511 150.49 11.58 14.34
C THR A 511 151.16 11.99 15.66
N LEU A 512 150.48 11.82 16.79
CA LEU A 512 151.03 12.07 18.14
C LEU A 512 152.15 11.09 18.49
N GLN A 513 152.00 9.81 18.15
CA GLN A 513 153.04 8.80 18.34
C GLN A 513 154.27 9.11 17.49
N ASP A 514 154.09 9.58 16.25
CA ASP A 514 155.21 10.01 15.40
C ASP A 514 155.91 11.26 15.96
N HIS A 515 155.14 12.27 16.41
CA HIS A 515 155.71 13.43 17.11
C HIS A 515 156.44 13.05 18.41
N ALA A 516 155.88 12.15 19.22
CA ALA A 516 156.51 11.66 20.43
C ALA A 516 157.81 10.87 20.14
N ARG A 517 157.84 10.07 19.07
CA ARG A 517 159.06 9.41 18.58
C ARG A 517 160.12 10.43 18.15
N ARG A 518 159.74 11.47 17.41
CA ARG A 518 160.65 12.55 17.01
C ARG A 518 161.20 13.34 18.20
N LEU A 519 160.37 13.65 19.20
CA LEU A 519 160.81 14.32 20.44
C LEU A 519 161.79 13.46 21.25
N ARG A 520 161.55 12.14 21.34
CA ARG A 520 162.49 11.20 21.98
C ARG A 520 163.81 11.11 21.23
N ALA A 521 163.78 11.05 19.89
CA ALA A 521 164.99 11.04 19.06
C ALA A 521 165.76 12.38 19.10
N GLY A 522 165.07 13.50 19.27
CA GLY A 522 165.70 14.82 19.43
C GLY A 522 166.26 15.08 20.83
N GLY A 523 165.72 14.42 21.86
CA GLY A 523 166.23 14.48 23.24
C GLY A 523 167.51 13.68 23.48
N GLU A 524 167.86 12.76 22.57
CA GLU A 524 169.14 12.01 22.61
C GLU A 524 170.30 12.75 21.90
N ALA A 525 170.06 13.97 21.39
CA ALA A 525 171.05 14.79 20.68
C ALA A 525 171.43 16.11 21.38
N ALA A 526 171.20 16.22 22.70
CA ALA A 526 171.59 17.37 23.53
C ALA A 526 172.52 16.99 24.68
#